data_AF-J9VGH3-F1
#
_entry.id   AF-J9VGH3-F1
#
_cell.length_a   1.000
_cell.length_b   1.000
_cell.length_c   1.000
_cell.angle_alpha   90.00
_cell.angle_beta   90.00
_cell.angle_gamma   90.00
#
_symmetry.space_group_name_H-M   'P 1'
#
loop_
_entity.id
_entity.type
_entity.pdbx_description
1 polymer ?
#
loop_
_entity_poly.entity_id
_entity_poly.type
_entity_poly.pdbx_seq_one_letter_code
_entity_poly.pdbx_strand_id
1 'polypeptide(L)'
;MCRLLVYKGTEPIQISHLVTRPRHSIINQAFESKLRMPSSRPLNADGFGIGWYDPLPAIPASAAPRPATSPVPSSTPCTCHNVVTAQASHSQAYDVQGNYPVDADGHMDENTLEVMKEREVERELENERPCLFKSISPAWSNANLTRLAEKIRSSLVFAHVRASTMSGAPSEDNCHPWMFDKLMWMHNGEINDFPKIKRALQQSLPEELFLYPSGYTDSEWAFMVFLSKLKNPHARSFTHVELRDAMMETIHCINKLCKEAGCTGPSLMNFVVTDGCTVVATRYISSRTSEASSLFFSSGTSFDEYQGSGRGLYRMTKADKRENIIMIASEPLTFERSDWMEVKTNTMMVITPKMNLLQIPIIDEYWVPPQDPASLTRSRDFAIKRGYGLGFASEEAAKHEIAATT
;
A
#
# COMPACT_ATOMS: atom_id res chain seq x y z
N MET A 1 -6.31 -9.93 13.24
CA MET A 1 -6.64 -10.10 11.82
C MET A 1 -6.64 -8.80 11.06
N CYS A 2 -5.53 -8.51 10.40
CA CYS A 2 -5.41 -7.31 9.62
C CYS A 2 -6.37 -7.27 8.42
N ARG A 3 -6.56 -6.10 7.82
CA ARG A 3 -7.14 -5.90 6.48
C ARG A 3 -6.23 -4.96 5.71
N LEU A 4 -6.13 -5.15 4.40
CA LEU A 4 -5.39 -4.26 3.52
C LEU A 4 -6.23 -3.79 2.34
N LEU A 5 -5.84 -2.65 1.79
CA LEU A 5 -6.35 -2.06 0.57
C LEU A 5 -5.17 -1.47 -0.20
N VAL A 6 -5.16 -1.70 -1.51
CA VAL A 6 -4.29 -1.08 -2.49
C VAL A 6 -5.16 -0.43 -3.54
N TYR A 7 -4.85 0.81 -3.88
CA TYR A 7 -5.37 1.51 -5.05
C TYR A 7 -4.19 1.87 -5.94
N LYS A 8 -4.28 1.54 -7.23
CA LYS A 8 -3.41 2.09 -8.27
C LYS A 8 -4.29 2.68 -9.36
N GLY A 9 -4.04 3.92 -9.74
CA GLY A 9 -4.74 4.60 -10.81
C GLY A 9 -3.80 5.37 -11.73
N THR A 10 -4.26 5.70 -12.92
CA THR A 10 -3.58 6.67 -13.79
C THR A 10 -3.68 8.08 -13.23
N GLU A 11 -4.83 8.39 -12.61
CA GLU A 11 -5.10 9.69 -11.99
C GLU A 11 -5.13 9.60 -10.45
N PRO A 12 -4.69 10.66 -9.75
CA PRO A 12 -4.72 10.69 -8.30
C PRO A 12 -6.13 10.68 -7.71
N ILE A 13 -6.41 9.70 -6.84
CA ILE A 13 -7.63 9.67 -6.03
C ILE A 13 -7.38 10.31 -4.68
N GLN A 14 -8.38 11.02 -4.16
CA GLN A 14 -8.35 11.51 -2.79
C GLN A 14 -8.52 10.35 -1.82
N ILE A 15 -7.62 10.26 -0.83
CA ILE A 15 -7.54 9.12 0.09
C ILE A 15 -8.87 8.86 0.81
N SER A 16 -9.66 9.89 1.14
CA SER A 16 -10.96 9.71 1.80
C SER A 16 -11.97 8.87 0.99
N HIS A 17 -11.88 8.85 -0.35
CA HIS A 17 -12.71 7.98 -1.19
C HIS A 17 -12.36 6.49 -1.06
N LEU A 18 -11.23 6.17 -0.44
CA LEU A 18 -10.79 4.80 -0.17
C LEU A 18 -10.97 4.45 1.30
N VAL A 19 -10.61 5.37 2.20
CA VAL A 19 -10.38 5.01 3.61
C VAL A 19 -11.51 5.40 4.56
N THR A 20 -12.22 6.52 4.33
CA THR A 20 -13.24 7.02 5.27
C THR A 20 -14.66 7.03 4.69
N ARG A 21 -14.83 7.47 3.44
CA ARG A 21 -16.14 7.75 2.85
C ARG A 21 -16.94 6.51 2.43
N PRO A 22 -16.35 5.45 1.84
CA PRO A 22 -17.11 4.27 1.51
C PRO A 22 -17.77 3.67 2.75
N ARG A 23 -19.04 3.28 2.65
CA ARG A 23 -19.78 2.64 3.75
C ARG A 23 -19.08 1.39 4.24
N HIS A 24 -18.35 0.71 3.36
CA HIS A 24 -17.51 -0.42 3.71
C HIS A 24 -16.02 -0.17 3.45
N SER A 25 -15.57 1.02 3.84
CA SER A 25 -14.17 1.44 3.78
C SER A 25 -13.26 0.58 4.64
N ILE A 26 -11.94 0.66 4.40
CA ILE A 26 -10.94 -0.07 5.20
C ILE A 26 -11.02 0.27 6.71
N ILE A 27 -11.41 1.51 7.05
CA ILE A 27 -11.62 1.92 8.45
C ILE A 27 -12.86 1.23 9.03
N ASN A 28 -13.96 1.15 8.28
CA ASN A 28 -15.16 0.45 8.75
C ASN A 28 -14.89 -1.06 8.86
N GLN A 29 -14.09 -1.63 7.96
CA GLN A 29 -13.63 -3.02 8.07
C GLN A 29 -12.79 -3.27 9.33
N ALA A 30 -12.31 -2.23 10.03
CA ALA A 30 -11.62 -2.39 11.29
C ALA A 30 -12.54 -2.88 12.43
N PHE A 31 -13.82 -2.51 12.42
CA PHE A 31 -14.78 -2.90 13.48
C PHE A 31 -16.04 -3.59 12.95
N GLU A 32 -16.30 -3.51 11.64
CA GLU A 32 -17.48 -4.06 10.95
C GLU A 32 -17.07 -4.74 9.62
N SER A 33 -16.11 -5.67 9.70
CA SER A 33 -15.78 -6.58 8.58
C SER A 33 -16.93 -7.58 8.38
N LYS A 34 -17.50 -7.64 7.17
CA LYS A 34 -18.65 -8.51 6.86
C LYS A 34 -18.24 -9.93 6.50
N LEU A 35 -17.06 -10.10 5.92
CA LEU A 35 -16.52 -11.42 5.60
C LEU A 35 -16.01 -12.14 6.86
N ARG A 36 -15.96 -11.51 8.03
CA ARG A 36 -15.49 -12.13 9.28
C ARG A 36 -16.64 -12.83 10.03
N MET A 37 -16.35 -14.00 10.62
CA MET A 37 -17.36 -14.75 11.39
C MET A 37 -17.83 -14.02 12.65
N PRO A 38 -19.15 -13.98 12.94
CA PRO A 38 -19.74 -13.28 14.08
C PRO A 38 -19.32 -13.76 15.46
N SER A 39 -18.84 -15.00 15.60
CA SER A 39 -18.44 -15.58 16.90
C SER A 39 -17.06 -15.13 17.38
N SER A 40 -16.25 -14.53 16.50
CA SER A 40 -14.89 -14.09 16.83
C SER A 40 -14.76 -12.59 17.09
N ARG A 41 -15.64 -11.73 16.50
CA ARG A 41 -15.58 -10.25 16.40
C ARG A 41 -14.34 -9.57 17.01
N PRO A 42 -13.10 -9.85 16.56
CA PRO A 42 -11.93 -9.13 17.02
C PRO A 42 -11.95 -7.78 16.31
N LEU A 43 -11.68 -6.69 17.02
CA LEU A 43 -11.50 -5.38 16.40
C LEU A 43 -10.09 -5.29 15.80
N ASN A 44 -9.92 -4.65 14.65
CA ASN A 44 -8.62 -4.22 14.12
C ASN A 44 -8.25 -2.89 14.76
N ALA A 45 -8.07 -2.94 16.08
CA ALA A 45 -7.83 -1.78 16.94
C ALA A 45 -6.34 -1.57 17.27
N ASP A 46 -5.47 -2.47 16.85
CA ASP A 46 -4.04 -2.51 17.25
C ASP A 46 -3.15 -1.63 16.37
N GLY A 47 -3.77 -0.65 15.70
CA GLY A 47 -3.14 0.34 14.86
C GLY A 47 -3.57 0.27 13.39
N PHE A 48 -3.10 1.26 12.63
CA PHE A 48 -3.28 1.36 11.19
C PHE A 48 -2.05 2.01 10.55
N GLY A 49 -1.99 1.94 9.24
CA GLY A 49 -1.14 2.82 8.46
C GLY A 49 -1.63 3.03 7.04
N ILE A 50 -1.35 4.22 6.53
CA ILE A 50 -1.59 4.64 5.15
C ILE A 50 -0.25 5.02 4.55
N GLY A 51 0.05 4.49 3.36
CA GLY A 51 1.21 4.88 2.57
C GLY A 51 0.79 5.34 1.19
N TRP A 52 1.46 6.34 0.66
CA TRP A 52 1.20 6.85 -0.69
C TRP A 52 2.47 7.39 -1.33
N TYR A 53 2.49 7.45 -2.65
CA TYR A 53 3.51 8.19 -3.40
C TYR A 53 2.95 9.54 -3.81
N ASP A 54 3.79 10.56 -3.85
CA ASP A 54 3.37 11.85 -4.37
C ASP A 54 3.04 11.74 -5.86
N PRO A 55 2.04 12.49 -6.36
CA PRO A 55 1.80 12.56 -7.79
C PRO A 55 3.06 13.06 -8.48
N LEU A 56 3.65 12.25 -9.37
CA LEU A 56 4.79 12.70 -10.16
C LEU A 56 4.41 14.02 -10.83
N PRO A 57 5.25 15.07 -10.75
CA PRO A 57 4.97 16.32 -11.44
C PRO A 57 4.77 16.00 -12.92
N ALA A 58 3.64 16.43 -13.48
CA ALA A 58 3.46 16.38 -14.91
C ALA A 58 4.65 17.10 -15.53
N ILE A 59 5.43 16.41 -16.37
CA ILE A 59 6.46 17.05 -17.18
C ILE A 59 5.72 18.17 -17.92
N PRO A 60 6.03 19.46 -17.66
CA PRO A 60 5.34 20.52 -18.38
C PRO A 60 5.62 20.29 -19.86
N ALA A 61 4.59 19.96 -20.63
CA ALA A 61 4.63 20.01 -22.08
C ALA A 61 5.24 21.37 -22.42
N SER A 62 6.40 21.38 -23.09
CA SER A 62 7.31 22.52 -23.22
C SER A 62 6.53 23.83 -23.17
N ALA A 63 6.75 24.64 -22.13
CA ALA A 63 6.11 25.93 -22.02
C ALA A 63 6.37 26.70 -23.32
N ALA A 64 5.36 26.79 -24.17
CA ALA A 64 5.44 27.64 -25.35
C ALA A 64 5.74 29.05 -24.83
N PRO A 65 6.73 29.77 -25.40
CA PRO A 65 7.11 31.07 -24.89
C PRO A 65 5.88 31.98 -24.90
N ARG A 66 5.55 32.57 -23.74
CA ARG A 66 4.49 33.56 -23.65
C ARG A 66 4.79 34.68 -24.66
N PRO A 67 3.82 35.13 -25.47
CA PRO A 67 4.04 36.26 -26.37
C PRO A 67 4.41 37.50 -25.55
N ALA A 68 5.54 38.09 -25.90
CA ALA A 68 6.11 39.27 -25.26
C ALA A 68 5.36 40.54 -25.68
N THR A 69 4.10 40.71 -25.27
CA THR A 69 3.42 42.01 -25.33
C THR A 69 2.29 42.08 -24.29
N SER A 70 2.65 42.44 -23.06
CA SER A 70 1.71 43.07 -22.13
C SER A 70 2.41 44.27 -21.50
N PRO A 71 1.86 45.50 -21.59
CA PRO A 71 2.52 46.69 -21.09
C PRO A 71 2.55 46.70 -19.56
N VAL A 72 3.71 47.08 -19.01
CA VAL A 72 3.95 47.31 -17.58
C VAL A 72 3.15 48.54 -17.14
N PRO A 73 2.35 48.49 -16.05
CA PRO A 73 1.73 49.69 -15.52
C PRO A 73 2.77 50.57 -14.81
N SER A 74 2.77 51.85 -15.14
CA SER A 74 3.64 52.89 -14.58
C SER A 74 3.41 53.09 -13.08
N SER A 75 4.46 52.97 -12.27
CA SER A 75 4.45 53.26 -10.84
C SER A 75 4.67 54.76 -10.57
N THR A 76 3.66 55.42 -10.00
CA THR A 76 3.79 56.74 -9.36
C THR A 76 4.15 56.53 -7.87
N PRO A 77 5.14 57.24 -7.29
CA PRO A 77 5.49 57.03 -5.89
C PRO A 77 4.57 57.85 -4.96
N CYS A 78 3.81 57.16 -4.10
CA CYS A 78 3.14 57.77 -2.95
C CYS A 78 4.02 57.62 -1.71
N THR A 79 4.44 58.74 -1.16
CA THR A 79 5.15 58.85 0.13
C THR A 79 4.16 58.81 1.29
N CYS A 80 4.29 57.82 2.17
CA CYS A 80 3.91 57.98 3.57
C CYS A 80 4.87 57.18 4.46
N HIS A 81 5.66 57.92 5.24
CA HIS A 81 6.43 57.40 6.37
C HIS A 81 5.51 56.77 7.40
N ASN A 82 5.93 55.64 7.97
CA ASN A 82 5.85 55.43 9.40
C ASN A 82 6.97 54.50 9.86
N VAL A 83 7.80 55.05 10.74
CA VAL A 83 8.88 54.39 11.44
C VAL A 83 8.27 53.56 12.57
N VAL A 84 8.50 52.24 12.56
CA VAL A 84 8.43 51.43 13.78
C VAL A 84 9.74 50.64 13.86
N THR A 85 10.47 50.89 14.94
CA THR A 85 11.76 50.33 15.30
C THR A 85 11.69 48.81 15.46
N ALA A 86 12.40 48.07 14.61
CA ALA A 86 12.61 46.64 14.76
C ALA A 86 13.78 46.38 15.72
N GLN A 87 13.49 45.78 16.88
CA GLN A 87 14.49 45.15 17.73
C GLN A 87 15.08 43.94 17.02
N ALA A 88 16.38 43.74 17.22
CA ALA A 88 17.20 42.71 16.61
C ALA A 88 16.62 41.30 16.80
N SER A 89 16.34 40.62 15.68
CA SER A 89 16.14 39.18 15.63
C SER A 89 17.14 38.60 14.63
N HIS A 90 17.87 37.57 15.05
CA HIS A 90 18.84 36.82 14.26
C HIS A 90 18.16 35.89 13.23
N SER A 91 17.22 36.40 12.45
CA SER A 91 16.69 35.71 11.29
C SER A 91 17.14 36.45 10.04
N GLN A 92 18.19 35.97 9.38
CA GLN A 92 18.42 36.33 7.99
C GLN A 92 17.16 35.93 7.22
N ALA A 93 16.50 36.91 6.61
CA ALA A 93 15.40 36.66 5.71
C ALA A 93 15.93 35.84 4.53
N TYR A 94 15.48 34.59 4.42
CA TYR A 94 15.60 33.88 3.15
C TYR A 94 14.68 34.60 2.15
N ASP A 95 15.29 35.21 1.14
CA ASP A 95 14.54 35.84 0.05
C ASP A 95 13.85 34.74 -0.77
N VAL A 96 12.52 34.69 -0.70
CA VAL A 96 11.66 33.66 -1.32
C VAL A 96 11.53 33.89 -2.84
N GLN A 97 12.35 34.75 -3.44
CA GLN A 97 12.31 35.09 -4.87
C GLN A 97 13.26 34.30 -5.77
N GLY A 98 14.10 33.39 -5.26
CA GLY A 98 14.93 32.53 -6.11
C GLY A 98 16.00 33.27 -6.91
N ASN A 99 16.42 34.47 -6.46
CA ASN A 99 17.57 35.17 -7.01
C ASN A 99 18.85 34.54 -6.44
N TYR A 100 19.41 33.56 -7.15
CA TYR A 100 20.76 33.08 -6.90
C TYR A 100 21.77 34.16 -7.30
N PRO A 101 22.86 34.36 -6.53
CA PRO A 101 23.89 35.31 -6.90
C PRO A 101 24.49 34.91 -8.25
N VAL A 102 24.37 35.81 -9.23
CA VAL A 102 25.02 35.71 -10.54
C VAL A 102 26.19 36.69 -10.56
N ASP A 103 27.27 36.33 -11.24
CA ASP A 103 28.38 37.23 -11.50
C ASP A 103 27.96 38.41 -12.40
N ALA A 104 28.89 39.34 -12.64
CA ALA A 104 28.63 40.55 -13.43
C ALA A 104 28.21 40.25 -14.88
N ASP A 105 28.50 39.05 -15.38
CA ASP A 105 28.15 38.57 -16.73
C ASP A 105 26.85 37.74 -16.74
N GLY A 106 26.21 37.55 -15.58
CA GLY A 106 24.95 36.81 -15.44
C GLY A 106 25.13 35.31 -15.31
N HIS A 107 26.35 34.80 -15.11
CA HIS A 107 26.64 33.41 -14.85
C HIS A 107 26.55 33.10 -13.35
N MET A 108 25.86 32.01 -13.00
CA MET A 108 25.91 31.49 -11.64
C MET A 108 27.29 30.89 -11.39
N ASP A 109 27.82 31.11 -10.19
CA ASP A 109 29.10 30.51 -9.80
C ASP A 109 28.99 28.97 -9.80
N GLU A 110 30.12 28.30 -10.08
CA GLU A 110 30.19 26.84 -10.28
C GLU A 110 29.74 26.07 -9.01
N ASN A 111 30.04 26.60 -7.83
CA ASN A 111 29.65 26.01 -6.55
C ASN A 111 28.12 26.11 -6.32
N THR A 112 27.49 27.22 -6.69
CA THR A 112 26.04 27.40 -6.66
C THR A 112 25.35 26.44 -7.63
N LEU A 113 25.91 26.24 -8.83
CA LEU A 113 25.42 25.25 -9.80
C LEU A 113 25.53 23.81 -9.26
N GLU A 114 26.60 23.47 -8.56
CA GLU A 114 26.81 22.15 -7.95
C GLU A 114 25.78 21.90 -6.82
N VAL A 115 25.63 22.83 -5.88
CA VAL A 115 24.63 22.76 -4.81
C VAL A 115 23.21 22.65 -5.35
N MET A 116 22.88 23.36 -6.44
CA MET A 116 21.57 23.26 -7.07
C MET A 116 21.32 21.87 -7.67
N LYS A 117 22.32 21.27 -8.33
CA LYS A 117 22.22 19.89 -8.84
C LYS A 117 22.06 18.87 -7.72
N GLU A 118 22.83 19.01 -6.64
CA GLU A 118 22.68 18.14 -5.46
C GLU A 118 21.28 18.24 -4.87
N ARG A 119 20.74 19.46 -4.73
CA ARG A 119 19.39 19.67 -4.21
C ARG A 119 18.31 19.14 -5.16
N GLU A 120 18.53 19.17 -6.47
CA GLU A 120 17.62 18.58 -7.45
C GLU A 120 17.58 17.05 -7.31
N VAL A 121 18.75 16.40 -7.20
CA VAL A 121 18.84 14.96 -6.93
C VAL A 121 18.18 14.59 -5.61
N GLU A 122 18.39 15.37 -4.54
CA GLU A 122 17.75 15.14 -3.25
C GLU A 122 16.22 15.21 -3.36
N ARG A 123 15.68 16.21 -4.07
CA ARG A 123 14.23 16.34 -4.31
C ARG A 123 13.68 15.18 -5.13
N GLU A 124 14.40 14.69 -6.13
CA GLU A 124 13.99 13.49 -6.87
C GLU A 124 13.88 12.28 -5.94
N LEU A 125 14.88 12.08 -5.08
CA LEU A 125 14.87 10.98 -4.11
C LEU A 125 13.76 11.13 -3.07
N GLU A 126 13.49 12.34 -2.58
CA GLU A 126 12.36 12.65 -1.70
C GLU A 126 11.03 12.27 -2.36
N ASN A 127 10.83 12.62 -3.64
CA ASN A 127 9.60 12.36 -4.38
C ASN A 127 9.41 10.88 -4.77
N GLU A 128 10.51 10.13 -4.93
CA GLU A 128 10.47 8.70 -5.24
C GLU A 128 10.12 7.83 -4.02
N ARG A 129 10.35 8.33 -2.81
CA ARG A 129 10.02 7.62 -1.57
C ARG A 129 8.54 7.78 -1.23
N PRO A 130 7.87 6.72 -0.75
CA PRO A 130 6.50 6.85 -0.29
C PRO A 130 6.46 7.69 1.00
N CYS A 131 5.36 8.38 1.26
CA CYS A 131 5.07 8.94 2.57
C CYS A 131 4.23 7.94 3.37
N LEU A 132 4.54 7.77 4.67
CA LEU A 132 3.80 6.88 5.57
C LEU A 132 3.16 7.66 6.71
N PHE A 133 1.91 7.34 7.01
CA PHE A 133 1.21 7.80 8.19
C PHE A 133 0.69 6.59 8.97
N LYS A 134 1.31 6.30 10.11
CA LYS A 134 0.98 5.16 10.97
C LYS A 134 0.49 5.64 12.34
N SER A 135 -0.24 4.79 13.04
CA SER A 135 -0.61 5.03 14.43
C SER A 135 -1.01 3.73 15.10
N ILE A 136 -0.77 3.62 16.40
CA ILE A 136 -1.29 2.54 17.26
C ILE A 136 -2.75 2.76 17.68
N SER A 137 -3.29 3.96 17.45
CA SER A 137 -4.70 4.25 17.77
C SER A 137 -5.64 3.54 16.81
N PRO A 138 -6.88 3.21 17.21
CA PRO A 138 -7.88 2.69 16.30
C PRO A 138 -8.16 3.67 15.15
N ALA A 139 -8.21 3.17 13.92
CA ALA A 139 -8.33 4.01 12.73
C ALA A 139 -9.58 4.90 12.72
N TRP A 140 -10.71 4.38 13.22
CA TRP A 140 -11.99 5.10 13.24
C TRP A 140 -12.04 6.27 14.20
N SER A 141 -11.16 6.30 15.21
CA SER A 141 -11.09 7.39 16.20
C SER A 141 -9.99 8.41 15.91
N ASN A 142 -9.20 8.22 14.86
CA ASN A 142 -8.07 9.10 14.57
C ASN A 142 -8.52 10.34 13.76
N ALA A 143 -8.59 11.48 14.44
CA ALA A 143 -9.01 12.74 13.81
C ALA A 143 -8.02 13.22 12.73
N ASN A 144 -6.73 12.95 12.89
CA ASN A 144 -5.71 13.34 11.92
C ASN A 144 -5.84 12.53 10.63
N LEU A 145 -6.10 11.22 10.72
CA LEU A 145 -6.41 10.38 9.56
C LEU A 145 -7.58 10.96 8.77
N THR A 146 -8.66 11.33 9.45
CA THR A 146 -9.85 11.89 8.81
C THR A 146 -9.55 13.22 8.10
N ARG A 147 -8.78 14.11 8.73
CA ARG A 147 -8.40 15.41 8.17
C ARG A 147 -7.45 15.28 6.97
N LEU A 148 -6.43 14.43 7.09
CA LEU A 148 -5.42 14.21 6.05
C LEU A 148 -6.02 13.50 4.83
N ALA A 149 -6.87 12.50 5.05
CA ALA A 149 -7.55 11.77 3.98
C ALA A 149 -8.41 12.69 3.10
N GLU A 150 -8.90 13.81 3.64
CA GLU A 150 -9.69 14.82 2.91
C GLU A 150 -8.85 15.78 2.04
N LYS A 151 -7.52 15.70 2.11
CA LYS A 151 -6.61 16.60 1.38
C LYS A 151 -5.61 15.88 0.49
N ILE A 152 -5.13 14.71 0.91
CA ILE A 152 -4.10 14.00 0.18
C ILE A 152 -4.72 13.27 -1.02
N ARG A 153 -4.08 13.40 -2.18
CA ARG A 153 -4.40 12.67 -3.40
C ARG A 153 -3.18 11.92 -3.89
N SER A 154 -3.35 10.69 -4.34
CA SER A 154 -2.26 9.90 -4.92
C SER A 154 -2.78 8.90 -5.95
N SER A 155 -1.94 8.62 -6.94
CA SER A 155 -2.17 7.56 -7.93
C SER A 155 -1.85 6.17 -7.39
N LEU A 156 -1.22 6.06 -6.20
CA LEU A 156 -0.90 4.79 -5.56
C LEU A 156 -1.03 4.89 -4.05
N VAL A 157 -2.03 4.22 -3.48
CA VAL A 157 -2.35 4.27 -2.05
C VAL A 157 -2.38 2.86 -1.48
N PHE A 158 -1.72 2.68 -0.35
CA PHE A 158 -1.71 1.48 0.47
C PHE A 158 -2.35 1.84 1.80
N ALA A 159 -3.31 1.04 2.26
CA ALA A 159 -3.96 1.23 3.54
C ALA A 159 -4.07 -0.11 4.26
N HIS A 160 -3.81 -0.09 5.57
CA HIS A 160 -3.82 -1.30 6.38
C HIS A 160 -4.36 -1.00 7.77
N VAL A 161 -5.23 -1.87 8.27
CA VAL A 161 -5.70 -1.85 9.66
C VAL A 161 -5.26 -3.13 10.33
N ARG A 162 -4.64 -3.02 11.50
CA ARG A 162 -3.97 -4.11 12.19
C ARG A 162 -4.88 -4.73 13.25
N ALA A 163 -4.85 -6.06 13.33
CA ALA A 163 -5.21 -6.75 14.56
C ALA A 163 -4.13 -7.77 14.91
N SER A 164 -3.43 -7.51 16.01
CA SER A 164 -2.35 -8.29 16.56
C SER A 164 -2.90 -9.44 17.39
N THR A 165 -2.34 -10.63 17.22
CA THR A 165 -2.48 -11.75 18.16
C THR A 165 -1.28 -11.85 19.10
N MET A 166 -0.25 -11.02 18.88
CA MET A 166 0.99 -11.04 19.66
C MET A 166 0.81 -10.33 21.00
N SER A 167 1.29 -10.99 22.06
CA SER A 167 1.39 -10.42 23.41
C SER A 167 2.42 -9.29 23.45
N GLY A 168 2.02 -8.11 23.90
CA GLY A 168 2.91 -6.96 24.07
C GLY A 168 2.19 -5.64 23.91
N ALA A 169 2.88 -4.55 24.22
CA ALA A 169 2.36 -3.22 23.95
C ALA A 169 2.28 -2.98 22.43
N PRO A 170 1.20 -2.35 21.92
CA PRO A 170 1.15 -1.88 20.55
C PRO A 170 2.34 -0.95 20.26
N SER A 171 2.99 -1.15 19.13
CA SER A 171 4.04 -0.26 18.61
C SER A 171 3.73 0.11 17.17
N GLU A 172 4.03 1.36 16.82
CA GLU A 172 3.91 1.90 15.48
C GLU A 172 4.89 1.24 14.49
N ASP A 173 6.04 0.76 14.99
CA ASP A 173 7.02 -0.01 14.19
C ASP A 173 6.46 -1.35 13.73
N ASN A 174 5.48 -1.88 14.45
CA ASN A 174 4.78 -3.11 14.08
C ASN A 174 3.53 -2.86 13.23
N CYS A 175 3.24 -1.59 12.88
CA CYS A 175 2.14 -1.22 12.01
C CYS A 175 2.61 -1.16 10.55
N HIS A 176 1.81 -1.74 9.68
CA HIS A 176 2.02 -1.68 8.24
C HIS A 176 1.61 -0.29 7.71
N PRO A 177 2.12 0.14 6.55
CA PRO A 177 3.19 -0.48 5.76
C PRO A 177 4.59 -0.17 6.31
N TRP A 178 5.59 -0.95 5.87
CA TRP A 178 7.01 -0.60 6.02
C TRP A 178 7.56 -0.02 4.71
N MET A 179 8.66 0.72 4.82
CA MET A 179 9.38 1.30 3.70
C MET A 179 10.84 0.84 3.73
N PHE A 180 11.45 0.68 2.56
CA PHE A 180 12.90 0.62 2.36
C PHE A 180 13.23 1.35 1.07
N ASP A 181 13.89 2.52 1.17
CA ASP A 181 13.97 3.49 0.08
C ASP A 181 12.61 3.70 -0.60
N LYS A 182 12.50 3.40 -1.89
CA LYS A 182 11.26 3.57 -2.65
C LYS A 182 10.30 2.38 -2.53
N LEU A 183 10.68 1.30 -1.87
CA LEU A 183 9.85 0.11 -1.73
C LEU A 183 8.92 0.24 -0.53
N MET A 184 7.65 -0.14 -0.70
CA MET A 184 6.66 -0.21 0.37
C MET A 184 6.08 -1.62 0.50
N TRP A 185 5.91 -2.10 1.73
CA TRP A 185 5.54 -3.50 2.03
C TRP A 185 4.34 -3.61 2.98
N MET A 186 3.41 -4.52 2.67
CA MET A 186 2.33 -4.96 3.54
C MET A 186 2.22 -6.48 3.64
N HIS A 187 1.69 -6.98 4.75
CA HIS A 187 1.33 -8.38 4.94
C HIS A 187 -0.04 -8.50 5.62
N ASN A 188 -0.91 -9.35 5.07
CA ASN A 188 -2.14 -9.79 5.72
C ASN A 188 -2.13 -11.31 5.89
N GLY A 189 -1.57 -11.77 6.98
CA GLY A 189 -1.27 -13.17 7.17
C GLY A 189 -0.53 -13.44 8.47
N GLU A 190 0.03 -14.63 8.56
CA GLU A 190 0.95 -15.04 9.60
C GLU A 190 1.92 -16.08 9.03
N ILE A 191 3.18 -16.00 9.42
CA ILE A 191 4.14 -17.09 9.23
C ILE A 191 3.99 -18.02 10.44
N ASN A 192 3.43 -19.21 10.20
CA ASN A 192 3.16 -20.15 11.28
C ASN A 192 4.47 -20.59 11.96
N ASP A 193 4.44 -20.69 13.28
CA ASP A 193 5.61 -21.06 14.10
C ASP A 193 6.84 -20.16 13.86
N PHE A 194 6.64 -18.88 13.52
CA PHE A 194 7.73 -17.93 13.25
C PHE A 194 8.89 -17.97 14.26
N PRO A 195 8.68 -18.07 15.59
CA PRO A 195 9.78 -18.17 16.56
C PRO A 195 10.76 -19.33 16.30
N LYS A 196 10.31 -20.44 15.70
CA LYS A 196 11.17 -21.58 15.36
C LYS A 196 12.14 -21.26 14.23
N ILE A 197 11.72 -20.44 13.27
CA ILE A 197 12.54 -20.11 12.10
C ILE A 197 13.28 -18.79 12.25
N LYS A 198 12.87 -17.92 13.19
CA LYS A 198 13.36 -16.53 13.31
C LYS A 198 14.89 -16.43 13.29
N ARG A 199 15.58 -17.27 14.07
CA ARG A 199 17.05 -17.27 14.13
C ARG A 199 17.68 -17.64 12.79
N ALA A 200 17.21 -18.72 12.16
CA ALA A 200 17.74 -19.16 10.88
C ALA A 200 17.45 -18.15 9.76
N LEU A 201 16.27 -17.52 9.79
CA LEU A 201 15.92 -16.44 8.87
C LEU A 201 16.88 -15.27 9.04
N GLN A 202 17.06 -14.77 10.27
CA GLN A 202 17.98 -13.67 10.57
C GLN A 202 19.42 -13.96 10.10
N GLN A 203 19.90 -15.18 10.30
CA GLN A 203 21.23 -15.62 9.86
C GLN A 203 21.38 -15.68 8.33
N SER A 204 20.28 -15.76 7.59
CA SER A 204 20.31 -15.78 6.13
C SER A 204 20.39 -14.40 5.49
N LEU A 205 20.21 -13.33 6.28
CA LEU A 205 20.17 -11.96 5.79
C LEU A 205 21.57 -11.33 5.77
N PRO A 206 21.86 -10.46 4.78
CA PRO A 206 22.97 -9.53 4.84
C PRO A 206 22.90 -8.64 6.09
N GLU A 207 24.06 -8.18 6.59
CA GLU A 207 24.16 -7.40 7.83
C GLU A 207 23.23 -6.17 7.84
N GLU A 208 23.19 -5.40 6.76
CA GLU A 208 22.31 -4.25 6.63
C GLU A 208 20.84 -4.60 6.87
N LEU A 209 20.34 -5.63 6.17
CA LEU A 209 18.94 -6.06 6.28
C LEU A 209 18.65 -6.77 7.59
N PHE A 210 19.67 -7.32 8.26
CA PHE A 210 19.53 -7.84 9.63
C PHE A 210 19.37 -6.71 10.66
N LEU A 211 20.06 -5.58 10.47
CA LEU A 211 20.03 -4.43 11.38
C LEU A 211 18.87 -3.47 11.13
N TYR A 212 18.22 -3.56 9.96
CA TYR A 212 17.17 -2.62 9.55
C TYR A 212 15.85 -2.70 10.37
N PRO A 213 15.30 -3.89 10.70
CA PRO A 213 14.01 -3.98 11.38
C PRO A 213 14.00 -3.28 12.73
N SER A 214 13.00 -2.42 12.94
CA SER A 214 12.79 -1.75 14.24
C SER A 214 11.73 -2.46 15.08
N GLY A 215 10.80 -3.15 14.42
CA GLY A 215 9.81 -4.01 15.06
C GLY A 215 10.30 -5.44 15.25
N TYR A 216 9.35 -6.34 15.54
CA TYR A 216 9.64 -7.74 15.83
C TYR A 216 8.68 -8.72 15.14
N THR A 217 7.85 -8.22 14.23
CA THR A 217 6.84 -9.03 13.54
C THR A 217 7.44 -9.94 12.48
N ASP A 218 6.84 -11.12 12.30
CA ASP A 218 7.11 -12.00 11.17
C ASP A 218 7.03 -11.27 9.80
N SER A 219 6.11 -10.32 9.72
CA SER A 219 5.76 -9.53 8.55
C SER A 219 6.87 -8.58 8.10
N GLU A 220 7.55 -7.93 9.05
CA GLU A 220 8.72 -7.07 8.79
C GLU A 220 9.96 -7.90 8.45
N TRP A 221 10.18 -9.03 9.13
CA TRP A 221 11.26 -9.95 8.78
C TRP A 221 11.07 -10.58 7.40
N ALA A 222 9.82 -10.85 6.98
CA ALA A 222 9.51 -11.28 5.62
C ALA A 222 9.86 -10.21 4.57
N PHE A 223 9.71 -8.93 4.91
CA PHE A 223 10.15 -7.84 4.04
C PHE A 223 11.66 -7.86 3.84
N MET A 224 12.44 -8.10 4.91
CA MET A 224 13.90 -8.21 4.79
C MET A 224 14.32 -9.40 3.93
N VAL A 225 13.62 -10.54 4.04
CA VAL A 225 13.84 -11.67 3.12
C VAL A 225 13.57 -11.24 1.69
N PHE A 226 12.48 -10.52 1.42
CA PHE A 226 12.18 -10.00 0.09
C PHE A 226 13.28 -9.10 -0.45
N LEU A 227 13.73 -8.13 0.33
CA LEU A 227 14.82 -7.23 -0.05
C LEU A 227 16.11 -8.01 -0.37
N SER A 228 16.41 -9.07 0.39
CA SER A 228 17.58 -9.93 0.14
C SER A 228 17.51 -10.71 -1.18
N LYS A 229 16.34 -10.81 -1.82
CA LYS A 229 16.16 -11.49 -3.11
C LYS A 229 16.23 -10.56 -4.32
N LEU A 230 16.26 -9.24 -4.09
CA LEU A 230 16.50 -8.27 -5.14
C LEU A 230 17.98 -8.26 -5.54
N LYS A 231 18.28 -7.88 -6.78
CA LYS A 231 19.68 -7.73 -7.22
C LYS A 231 20.37 -6.59 -6.49
N ASN A 232 19.64 -5.49 -6.30
CA ASN A 232 20.04 -4.35 -5.51
C ASN A 232 18.79 -3.72 -4.87
N PRO A 233 18.58 -3.84 -3.53
CA PRO A 233 17.41 -3.26 -2.88
C PRO A 233 17.38 -1.72 -2.89
N HIS A 234 18.52 -1.06 -3.14
CA HIS A 234 18.63 0.41 -3.30
C HIS A 234 18.49 0.90 -4.75
N ALA A 235 18.13 0.02 -5.69
CA ALA A 235 17.98 0.44 -7.08
C ALA A 235 16.88 1.49 -7.25
N ARG A 236 17.13 2.51 -8.09
CA ARG A 236 16.11 3.54 -8.43
C ARG A 236 14.94 2.99 -9.24
N SER A 237 15.11 1.84 -9.90
CA SER A 237 14.05 1.24 -10.73
C SER A 237 14.12 -0.27 -10.68
N PHE A 238 12.95 -0.90 -10.65
CA PHE A 238 12.82 -2.35 -10.71
C PHE A 238 11.98 -2.74 -11.91
N THR A 239 12.28 -3.90 -12.49
CA THR A 239 11.35 -4.50 -13.44
C THR A 239 10.26 -5.25 -12.69
N HIS A 240 9.04 -5.28 -13.23
CA HIS A 240 7.96 -6.07 -12.64
C HIS A 240 8.28 -7.58 -12.58
N VAL A 241 9.18 -8.05 -13.45
CA VAL A 241 9.71 -9.42 -13.46
C VAL A 241 10.63 -9.65 -12.25
N GLU A 242 11.53 -8.71 -11.96
CA GLU A 242 12.41 -8.79 -10.80
C GLU A 242 11.65 -8.80 -9.48
N LEU A 243 10.67 -7.90 -9.31
CA LEU A 243 9.84 -7.88 -8.09
C LEU A 243 9.01 -9.17 -7.94
N ARG A 244 8.49 -9.71 -9.05
CA ARG A 244 7.79 -10.99 -9.07
C ARG A 244 8.70 -12.14 -8.63
N ASP A 245 9.90 -12.22 -9.21
CA ASP A 245 10.84 -13.31 -8.95
C ASP A 245 11.37 -13.24 -7.52
N ALA A 246 11.68 -12.04 -7.02
CA ALA A 246 12.04 -11.84 -5.61
C ALA A 246 10.92 -12.28 -4.65
N MET A 247 9.66 -12.01 -4.97
CA MET A 247 8.52 -12.47 -4.18
C MET A 247 8.35 -14.00 -4.20
N MET A 248 8.55 -14.64 -5.35
CA MET A 248 8.54 -16.11 -5.46
C MET A 248 9.64 -16.74 -4.58
N GLU A 249 10.86 -16.23 -4.68
CA GLU A 249 12.00 -16.69 -3.88
C GLU A 249 11.81 -16.42 -2.38
N THR A 250 11.13 -15.35 -2.01
CA THR A 250 10.76 -15.05 -0.62
C THR A 250 9.85 -16.12 -0.04
N ILE A 251 8.77 -16.48 -0.75
CA ILE A 251 7.84 -17.54 -0.35
C ILE A 251 8.58 -18.88 -0.27
N HIS A 252 9.39 -19.21 -1.27
CA HIS A 252 10.19 -20.43 -1.27
C HIS A 252 11.13 -20.52 -0.07
N CYS A 253 11.86 -19.45 0.24
CA CYS A 253 12.78 -19.37 1.37
C CYS A 253 12.06 -19.58 2.71
N ILE A 254 10.94 -18.90 2.93
CA ILE A 254 10.16 -19.03 4.17
C ILE A 254 9.60 -20.46 4.31
N ASN A 255 9.02 -21.02 3.25
CA ASN A 255 8.51 -22.40 3.25
C ASN A 255 9.62 -23.41 3.57
N LYS A 256 10.81 -23.24 2.96
CA LYS A 256 11.97 -24.11 3.21
C LYS A 256 12.37 -24.07 4.68
N LEU A 257 12.50 -22.88 5.27
CA LEU A 257 12.85 -22.72 6.68
C LEU A 257 11.79 -23.35 7.60
N CYS A 258 10.49 -23.16 7.29
CA CYS A 258 9.41 -23.79 8.04
C CYS A 258 9.47 -25.32 7.99
N LYS A 259 9.81 -25.90 6.83
CA LYS A 259 9.96 -27.34 6.64
C LYS A 259 11.14 -27.90 7.42
N GLU A 260 12.30 -27.24 7.35
CA GLU A 260 13.52 -27.62 8.09
C GLU A 260 13.33 -27.52 9.61
N ALA A 261 12.56 -26.54 10.07
CA ALA A 261 12.25 -26.35 11.50
C ALA A 261 11.09 -27.23 12.02
N GLY A 262 10.45 -28.04 11.16
CA GLY A 262 9.33 -28.88 11.56
C GLY A 262 8.09 -28.09 12.02
N CYS A 263 7.76 -27.00 11.34
CA CYS A 263 6.53 -26.24 11.57
C CYS A 263 5.30 -27.11 11.23
N THR A 264 4.29 -27.12 12.08
CA THR A 264 3.17 -28.07 11.98
C THR A 264 1.92 -27.52 11.29
N GLY A 265 1.80 -26.19 11.21
CA GLY A 265 0.66 -25.49 10.61
C GLY A 265 1.03 -24.72 9.34
N PRO A 266 0.03 -24.37 8.52
CA PRO A 266 0.26 -23.60 7.31
C PRO A 266 0.43 -22.11 7.61
N SER A 267 1.29 -21.46 6.86
CA SER A 267 1.50 -20.01 6.83
C SER A 267 0.55 -19.39 5.82
N LEU A 268 -0.02 -18.25 6.18
CA LEU A 268 -0.83 -17.41 5.31
C LEU A 268 0.02 -16.21 4.93
N MET A 269 0.33 -16.03 3.65
CA MET A 269 1.33 -15.05 3.21
C MET A 269 0.76 -14.16 2.12
N ASN A 270 -0.27 -13.38 2.45
CA ASN A 270 -0.74 -12.34 1.52
C ASN A 270 0.16 -11.11 1.64
N PHE A 271 1.32 -11.20 1.02
CA PHE A 271 2.28 -10.11 0.89
C PHE A 271 1.89 -9.16 -0.23
N VAL A 272 2.18 -7.88 -0.04
CA VAL A 272 2.03 -6.84 -1.05
C VAL A 272 3.25 -5.95 -1.02
N VAL A 273 3.87 -5.71 -2.17
CA VAL A 273 5.01 -4.80 -2.33
C VAL A 273 4.81 -3.87 -3.52
N THR A 274 5.39 -2.68 -3.44
CA THR A 274 5.46 -1.76 -4.58
C THR A 274 6.74 -0.95 -4.58
N ASP A 275 7.18 -0.52 -5.76
CA ASP A 275 8.24 0.46 -6.00
C ASP A 275 7.69 1.83 -6.46
N GLY A 276 6.41 2.10 -6.22
CA GLY A 276 5.74 3.32 -6.72
C GLY A 276 5.13 3.18 -8.12
N CYS A 277 5.58 2.20 -8.92
CA CYS A 277 5.14 2.02 -10.31
C CYS A 277 4.53 0.64 -10.59
N THR A 278 5.05 -0.39 -9.93
CA THR A 278 4.60 -1.78 -10.00
C THR A 278 4.04 -2.19 -8.65
N VAL A 279 2.96 -2.97 -8.64
CA VAL A 279 2.45 -3.62 -7.43
C VAL A 279 2.54 -5.12 -7.61
N VAL A 280 3.10 -5.83 -6.64
CA VAL A 280 3.06 -7.29 -6.56
C VAL A 280 2.30 -7.67 -5.30
N ALA A 281 1.21 -8.43 -5.44
CA ALA A 281 0.42 -8.93 -4.32
C ALA A 281 0.27 -10.45 -4.41
N THR A 282 0.17 -11.13 -3.29
CA THR A 282 0.00 -12.59 -3.25
C THR A 282 -1.26 -12.95 -2.47
N ARG A 283 -1.96 -13.99 -2.94
CA ARG A 283 -2.95 -14.73 -2.16
C ARG A 283 -2.40 -16.13 -1.96
N TYR A 284 -1.78 -16.42 -0.83
CA TYR A 284 -0.99 -17.64 -0.66
C TYR A 284 -1.21 -18.34 0.69
N ILE A 285 -1.21 -19.68 0.65
CA ILE A 285 -1.15 -20.54 1.84
C ILE A 285 -0.27 -21.77 1.61
N SER A 286 0.56 -22.13 2.60
CA SER A 286 1.37 -23.36 2.58
C SER A 286 0.59 -24.61 3.01
N SER A 287 -0.55 -24.85 2.35
CA SER A 287 -1.36 -26.06 2.51
C SER A 287 -1.90 -26.48 1.14
N ARG A 288 -2.15 -27.77 0.92
CA ARG A 288 -2.88 -28.24 -0.28
C ARG A 288 -4.39 -28.26 -0.06
N THR A 289 -4.83 -28.37 1.19
CA THR A 289 -6.23 -28.66 1.56
C THR A 289 -6.95 -27.46 2.14
N SER A 290 -6.24 -26.45 2.62
CA SER A 290 -6.82 -25.24 3.23
C SER A 290 -6.83 -24.07 2.26
N GLU A 291 -7.82 -23.20 2.33
CA GLU A 291 -7.89 -22.00 1.49
C GLU A 291 -7.06 -20.84 2.06
N ALA A 292 -6.46 -20.03 1.18
CA ALA A 292 -5.74 -18.82 1.59
C ALA A 292 -6.69 -17.73 2.11
N SER A 293 -6.14 -16.79 2.87
CA SER A 293 -6.90 -15.65 3.37
C SER A 293 -7.47 -14.82 2.22
N SER A 294 -8.63 -14.21 2.46
CA SER A 294 -9.38 -13.50 1.42
C SER A 294 -8.57 -12.38 0.78
N LEU A 295 -8.64 -12.31 -0.54
CA LEU A 295 -8.08 -11.23 -1.35
C LEU A 295 -8.93 -11.08 -2.62
N PHE A 296 -9.31 -9.87 -2.92
CA PHE A 296 -10.12 -9.51 -4.07
C PHE A 296 -9.43 -8.43 -4.88
N PHE A 297 -9.78 -8.35 -6.15
CA PHE A 297 -9.39 -7.24 -6.99
C PHE A 297 -10.59 -6.68 -7.77
N SER A 298 -10.49 -5.42 -8.13
CA SER A 298 -11.45 -4.71 -8.98
C SER A 298 -10.67 -3.86 -9.98
N SER A 299 -11.18 -3.75 -11.20
CA SER A 299 -10.59 -2.90 -12.24
C SER A 299 -11.69 -2.15 -12.99
N GLY A 300 -11.37 -0.93 -13.43
CA GLY A 300 -12.32 -0.09 -14.14
C GLY A 300 -11.75 1.27 -14.53
N THR A 301 -12.64 2.16 -14.96
CA THR A 301 -12.32 3.51 -15.43
C THR A 301 -12.39 4.56 -14.32
N SER A 302 -13.30 4.39 -13.35
CA SER A 302 -13.48 5.32 -12.22
C SER A 302 -14.09 4.62 -11.00
N PHE A 303 -13.83 5.16 -9.81
CA PHE A 303 -14.39 4.68 -8.54
C PHE A 303 -15.03 5.83 -7.78
N ASP A 304 -16.35 5.95 -7.88
CA ASP A 304 -17.09 7.14 -7.49
C ASP A 304 -18.29 6.81 -6.61
N GLU A 305 -18.64 7.77 -5.76
CA GLU A 305 -19.90 7.76 -5.02
C GLU A 305 -21.06 8.05 -5.98
N TYR A 306 -22.10 7.21 -5.99
CA TYR A 306 -23.27 7.44 -6.84
C TYR A 306 -24.47 7.90 -6.01
N GLN A 307 -25.18 8.90 -6.52
CA GLN A 307 -26.40 9.40 -5.88
C GLN A 307 -27.56 8.46 -6.19
N GLY A 308 -28.25 7.95 -5.16
CA GLY A 308 -29.47 7.17 -5.38
C GLY A 308 -30.04 6.42 -4.18
N SER A 309 -29.24 6.07 -3.17
CA SER A 309 -29.76 5.20 -2.08
C SER A 309 -29.09 5.35 -0.70
N GLY A 310 -28.18 6.31 -0.52
CA GLY A 310 -27.54 6.62 0.77
C GLY A 310 -26.11 7.16 0.63
N ARG A 311 -25.62 7.88 1.65
CA ARG A 311 -24.24 8.39 1.70
C ARG A 311 -23.23 7.23 1.80
N GLY A 312 -22.10 7.36 1.11
CA GLY A 312 -21.00 6.40 1.13
C GLY A 312 -21.21 5.17 0.24
N LEU A 313 -22.14 5.23 -0.72
CA LEU A 313 -22.34 4.17 -1.70
C LEU A 313 -21.47 4.44 -2.93
N TYR A 314 -20.48 3.58 -3.12
CA TYR A 314 -19.52 3.65 -4.22
C TYR A 314 -19.77 2.52 -5.22
N ARG A 315 -19.28 2.71 -6.45
CA ARG A 315 -19.25 1.66 -7.48
C ARG A 315 -18.00 1.77 -8.36
N MET A 316 -17.56 0.64 -8.90
CA MET A 316 -16.53 0.62 -9.94
C MET A 316 -17.20 0.78 -11.31
N THR A 317 -16.91 1.87 -12.01
CA THR A 317 -17.42 2.09 -13.38
C THR A 317 -16.48 1.46 -14.40
N LYS A 318 -17.03 0.80 -15.43
CA LYS A 318 -16.28 0.21 -16.56
C LYS A 318 -16.78 0.81 -17.87
N ALA A 319 -16.45 2.08 -18.12
CA ALA A 319 -16.98 2.82 -19.27
C ALA A 319 -16.33 2.44 -20.61
N ASP A 320 -15.09 1.96 -20.58
CA ASP A 320 -14.35 1.54 -21.78
C ASP A 320 -13.51 0.27 -21.51
N LYS A 321 -12.76 -0.18 -22.52
CA LYS A 321 -11.90 -1.38 -22.41
C LYS A 321 -10.59 -1.12 -21.66
N ARG A 322 -10.23 0.13 -21.35
CA ARG A 322 -8.99 0.49 -20.66
C ARG A 322 -9.23 0.49 -19.16
N GLU A 323 -8.32 -0.13 -18.43
CA GLU A 323 -8.34 -0.11 -16.98
C GLU A 323 -7.50 1.07 -16.49
N ASN A 324 -8.15 2.14 -16.03
CA ASN A 324 -7.48 3.30 -15.47
C ASN A 324 -7.25 3.15 -13.96
N ILE A 325 -7.98 2.24 -13.32
CA ILE A 325 -7.92 1.96 -11.89
C ILE A 325 -7.86 0.46 -11.69
N ILE A 326 -6.97 0.02 -10.81
CA ILE A 326 -6.92 -1.34 -10.28
C ILE A 326 -6.85 -1.23 -8.76
N MET A 327 -7.74 -1.93 -8.08
CA MET A 327 -7.80 -2.02 -6.62
C MET A 327 -7.60 -3.47 -6.18
N ILE A 328 -6.88 -3.68 -5.08
CA ILE A 328 -6.72 -4.98 -4.42
C ILE A 328 -7.09 -4.80 -2.95
N ALA A 329 -7.96 -5.65 -2.40
CA ALA A 329 -8.41 -5.52 -1.02
C ALA A 329 -8.62 -6.88 -0.36
N SER A 330 -8.37 -6.95 0.96
CA SER A 330 -8.72 -8.14 1.76
C SER A 330 -10.23 -8.42 1.75
N GLU A 331 -11.03 -7.36 1.63
CA GLU A 331 -12.47 -7.37 1.58
C GLU A 331 -12.94 -6.24 0.64
N PRO A 332 -13.90 -6.50 -0.27
CA PRO A 332 -14.41 -5.53 -1.22
C PRO A 332 -14.86 -4.23 -0.54
N LEU A 333 -14.69 -3.06 -1.17
CA LEU A 333 -15.27 -1.81 -0.63
C LEU A 333 -16.74 -1.64 -0.99
N THR A 334 -17.20 -2.40 -1.99
CA THR A 334 -18.56 -2.42 -2.52
C THR A 334 -19.01 -3.87 -2.63
N PHE A 335 -20.30 -4.15 -2.42
CA PHE A 335 -20.86 -5.50 -2.53
C PHE A 335 -21.62 -5.71 -3.84
N GLU A 336 -21.39 -4.84 -4.82
CA GLU A 336 -21.91 -5.03 -6.17
C GLU A 336 -21.13 -6.20 -6.82
N ARG A 337 -21.83 -7.31 -7.07
CA ARG A 337 -21.20 -8.60 -7.45
C ARG A 337 -20.37 -8.53 -8.73
N SER A 338 -20.64 -7.57 -9.61
CA SER A 338 -19.89 -7.35 -10.86
C SER A 338 -18.59 -6.57 -10.70
N ASP A 339 -18.35 -5.99 -9.52
CA ASP A 339 -17.25 -5.05 -9.31
C ASP A 339 -15.98 -5.76 -8.87
N TRP A 340 -16.11 -6.80 -8.05
CA TRP A 340 -14.98 -7.46 -7.39
C TRP A 340 -14.87 -8.93 -7.75
N MET A 341 -13.65 -9.36 -8.07
CA MET A 341 -13.31 -10.75 -8.31
C MET A 341 -12.42 -11.27 -7.20
N GLU A 342 -12.72 -12.46 -6.70
CA GLU A 342 -11.86 -13.14 -5.73
C GLU A 342 -10.60 -13.66 -6.43
N VAL A 343 -9.43 -13.35 -5.88
CA VAL A 343 -8.15 -13.87 -6.38
C VAL A 343 -8.07 -15.35 -6.02
N LYS A 344 -7.63 -16.22 -6.92
CA LYS A 344 -7.51 -17.66 -6.62
C LYS A 344 -6.43 -17.94 -5.57
N THR A 345 -6.60 -19.00 -4.79
CA THR A 345 -5.57 -19.44 -3.82
C THR A 345 -4.27 -19.80 -4.54
N ASN A 346 -3.14 -19.44 -3.95
CA ASN A 346 -1.77 -19.59 -4.46
C ASN A 346 -1.59 -18.91 -5.82
N THR A 347 -2.03 -17.65 -5.89
CA THR A 347 -1.89 -16.78 -7.06
C THR A 347 -1.23 -15.46 -6.67
N MET A 348 -0.31 -15.01 -7.52
CA MET A 348 0.32 -13.70 -7.47
C MET A 348 -0.35 -12.76 -8.47
N MET A 349 -0.70 -11.56 -8.02
CA MET A 349 -1.20 -10.47 -8.84
C MET A 349 -0.05 -9.49 -9.08
N VAL A 350 0.18 -9.10 -10.33
CA VAL A 350 1.18 -8.08 -10.69
C VAL A 350 0.51 -6.97 -11.48
N ILE A 351 0.48 -5.76 -10.92
CA ILE A 351 0.06 -4.56 -11.64
C ILE A 351 1.32 -3.89 -12.21
N THR A 352 1.46 -3.91 -13.52
CA THR A 352 2.62 -3.32 -14.20
C THR A 352 2.55 -1.78 -14.23
N PRO A 353 3.66 -1.09 -14.56
CA PRO A 353 3.64 0.36 -14.77
C PRO A 353 2.62 0.82 -15.82
N LYS A 354 2.38 -0.02 -16.83
CA LYS A 354 1.41 0.23 -17.93
C LYS A 354 -0.04 -0.13 -17.58
N MET A 355 -0.37 -0.32 -16.29
CA MET A 355 -1.71 -0.69 -15.82
C MET A 355 -2.23 -2.05 -16.33
N ASN A 356 -1.36 -2.95 -16.78
CA ASN A 356 -1.76 -4.34 -17.01
C ASN A 356 -1.81 -5.11 -15.68
N LEU A 357 -2.88 -5.87 -15.47
CA LEU A 357 -3.03 -6.80 -14.36
C LEU A 357 -2.69 -8.23 -14.80
N LEU A 358 -1.60 -8.78 -14.27
CA LEU A 358 -1.18 -10.17 -14.50
C LEU A 358 -1.60 -11.04 -13.30
N GLN A 359 -2.15 -12.22 -13.56
CA GLN A 359 -2.41 -13.24 -12.55
C GLN A 359 -1.51 -14.44 -12.83
N ILE A 360 -0.62 -14.75 -11.89
CA ILE A 360 0.45 -15.73 -12.07
C ILE A 360 0.29 -16.79 -10.97
N PRO A 361 0.08 -18.07 -11.30
CA PRO A 361 0.03 -19.12 -10.28
C PRO A 361 1.39 -19.27 -9.59
N ILE A 362 1.38 -19.37 -8.27
CA ILE A 362 2.57 -19.69 -7.47
C ILE A 362 2.66 -21.22 -7.43
N ILE A 363 3.49 -21.80 -8.30
CA ILE A 363 3.59 -23.26 -8.48
C ILE A 363 4.65 -23.82 -7.53
N ASP A 364 4.20 -24.49 -6.47
CA ASP A 364 5.02 -25.22 -5.50
C ASP A 364 4.29 -26.48 -5.00
N GLU A 365 4.78 -27.12 -3.94
CA GLU A 365 4.16 -28.33 -3.37
C GLU A 365 2.74 -28.11 -2.81
N TYR A 366 2.33 -26.86 -2.57
CA TYR A 366 1.03 -26.48 -2.01
C TYR A 366 0.02 -26.04 -3.08
N TRP A 367 0.49 -25.73 -4.29
CA TRP A 367 -0.34 -25.40 -5.44
C TRP A 367 -1.19 -26.60 -5.88
N VAL A 368 -2.47 -26.32 -6.15
CA VAL A 368 -3.42 -27.30 -6.66
C VAL A 368 -3.91 -26.79 -8.03
N PRO A 369 -3.67 -27.54 -9.13
CA PRO A 369 -4.09 -27.12 -10.45
C PRO A 369 -5.60 -26.92 -10.55
N PRO A 370 -6.10 -25.96 -11.35
CA PRO A 370 -7.54 -25.77 -11.54
C PRO A 370 -8.28 -26.99 -12.11
N GLN A 371 -7.57 -27.92 -12.76
CA GLN A 371 -8.13 -29.17 -13.28
C GLN A 371 -8.32 -30.23 -12.19
N ASP A 372 -7.63 -30.09 -11.05
CA ASP A 372 -7.76 -31.00 -9.91
C ASP A 372 -9.03 -30.63 -9.13
N PRO A 373 -9.98 -31.56 -8.91
CA PRO A 373 -11.18 -31.32 -8.10
C PRO A 373 -10.87 -30.76 -6.70
N ALA A 374 -9.71 -31.12 -6.13
CA ALA A 374 -9.25 -30.59 -4.85
C ALA A 374 -9.08 -29.06 -4.85
N SER A 375 -8.94 -28.42 -6.02
CA SER A 375 -8.88 -26.95 -6.14
C SER A 375 -10.19 -26.27 -5.76
N LEU A 376 -11.32 -26.95 -5.93
CA LEU A 376 -12.66 -26.45 -5.62
C LEU A 376 -13.11 -26.80 -4.19
N THR A 377 -12.46 -27.76 -3.55
CA THR A 377 -12.89 -28.31 -2.25
C THR A 377 -11.94 -27.95 -1.10
N ARG A 378 -11.11 -26.91 -1.26
CA ARG A 378 -10.22 -26.45 -0.17
C ARG A 378 -11.06 -25.90 0.98
N SER A 379 -10.76 -26.33 2.20
CA SER A 379 -11.50 -25.88 3.39
C SER A 379 -11.10 -24.47 3.79
N ARG A 380 -12.11 -23.61 4.01
CA ARG A 380 -11.94 -22.27 4.56
C ARG A 380 -11.73 -22.27 6.07
N ASP A 381 -11.94 -23.40 6.76
CA ASP A 381 -11.99 -23.46 8.22
C ASP A 381 -10.71 -22.98 8.88
N PHE A 382 -9.55 -23.25 8.28
CA PHE A 382 -8.29 -22.77 8.82
C PHE A 382 -8.23 -21.25 8.82
N ALA A 383 -8.51 -20.64 7.66
CA ALA A 383 -8.55 -19.20 7.50
C ALA A 383 -9.61 -18.56 8.43
N ILE A 384 -10.80 -19.16 8.51
CA ILE A 384 -11.89 -18.72 9.38
C ILE A 384 -11.52 -18.79 10.86
N LYS A 385 -10.94 -19.90 11.33
CA LYS A 385 -10.50 -20.06 12.73
C LYS A 385 -9.44 -19.04 13.12
N ARG A 386 -8.59 -18.67 12.16
CA ARG A 386 -7.65 -17.57 12.33
C ARG A 386 -8.32 -16.20 12.20
N GLY A 387 -9.56 -16.09 11.72
CA GLY A 387 -10.34 -14.84 11.59
C GLY A 387 -10.16 -14.12 10.24
N TYR A 388 -9.73 -14.84 9.21
CA TYR A 388 -9.74 -14.40 7.81
C TYR A 388 -11.13 -14.63 7.18
N GLY A 389 -11.43 -13.86 6.12
CA GLY A 389 -12.79 -13.72 5.61
C GLY A 389 -13.34 -14.89 4.80
N LEU A 390 -14.68 -14.95 4.68
CA LEU A 390 -15.47 -16.02 4.06
C LEU A 390 -15.53 -16.05 2.53
N GLY A 391 -14.89 -15.11 1.79
CA GLY A 391 -15.04 -15.04 0.33
C GLY A 391 -16.48 -14.70 -0.12
N PHE A 392 -16.75 -14.54 -1.42
CA PHE A 392 -18.13 -14.33 -1.90
C PHE A 392 -18.96 -15.62 -1.93
N ALA A 393 -18.32 -16.77 -2.15
CA ALA A 393 -19.02 -18.04 -2.39
C ALA A 393 -19.84 -18.58 -1.18
N SER A 394 -19.59 -18.10 0.05
CA SER A 394 -20.33 -18.58 1.23
C SER A 394 -21.48 -17.67 1.67
N GLU A 395 -21.62 -16.45 1.14
CA GLU A 395 -22.85 -15.67 1.38
C GLU A 395 -24.08 -16.40 0.82
N GLU A 396 -23.91 -17.15 -0.27
CA GLU A 396 -24.96 -18.00 -0.83
C GLU A 396 -25.25 -19.22 0.04
N ALA A 397 -24.23 -19.88 0.58
CA ALA A 397 -24.40 -21.00 1.51
C ALA A 397 -25.08 -20.55 2.82
N ALA A 398 -24.65 -19.41 3.39
CA ALA A 398 -25.26 -18.84 4.60
C ALA A 398 -26.70 -18.35 4.36
N LYS A 399 -27.02 -17.80 3.17
CA LYS A 399 -28.40 -17.46 2.80
C LYS A 399 -29.26 -18.71 2.61
N HIS A 400 -28.71 -19.80 2.08
CA HIS A 400 -29.42 -21.07 1.95
C HIS A 400 -29.63 -21.77 3.29
N GLU A 401 -28.68 -21.72 4.23
CA GLU A 401 -28.86 -22.27 5.58
C GLU A 401 -29.92 -21.51 6.39
N ILE A 402 -29.94 -20.17 6.29
CA ILE A 402 -30.96 -19.34 6.95
C ILE A 402 -32.35 -19.57 6.33
N ALA A 403 -32.42 -19.75 5.01
CA ALA A 403 -33.67 -20.10 4.32
C ALA A 403 -34.14 -21.55 4.56
N ALA A 404 -33.23 -22.46 4.96
CA ALA A 404 -33.57 -23.84 5.32
C ALA A 404 -33.96 -24.02 6.80
N THR A 405 -33.77 -22.97 7.63
CA THR A 405 -34.13 -22.94 9.06
C THR A 405 -35.24 -21.95 9.40
N THR A 406 -35.89 -21.37 8.38
CA THR A 406 -37.15 -20.63 8.47
C THR A 406 -38.22 -21.33 7.65
#